data_AF-A0A937JCI8-F1
#
_entry.id   AF-A0A937JCI8-F1
#
_cell.length_a   1.000
_cell.length_b   1.000
_cell.length_c   1.000
_cell.angle_alpha   90.00
_cell.angle_beta   90.00
_cell.angle_gamma   90.00
#
_symmetry.space_group_name_H-M   'P 1'
#
loop_
_entity.id
_entity.type
_entity.pdbx_description
1 polymer ?
#
loop_
_entity_poly.entity_id
_entity_poly.type
_entity_poly.pdbx_seq_one_letter_code
_entity_poly.pdbx_strand_id
1 'polypeptide(L)'
;MKTVYLIPVFALLLCTACGPGKPGDASARSIPEPDIVERLHVQKKEIEERFRSEPFRILLYTKTTAYGIPRLVTDDFPEEMHTMYEILTDDEGRMICAWEFPMISAGEWNISYIHYFDESGHTFAFERQCSFLNSRCTPGVAREVRTEFFNGSFQMVDREYELVDAQNKPLQKGDCVFPFNFIYQASSDTGEYLKANKIRR
;
A
#
# COMPACT_ATOMS: atom_id res chain seq x y z
N MET A 1 75.99 -1.08 -13.27
CA MET A 1 75.75 -2.46 -13.72
C MET A 1 76.46 -3.44 -12.82
N LYS A 2 75.70 -4.17 -11.99
CA LYS A 2 75.92 -5.58 -11.60
C LYS A 2 74.77 -5.96 -10.68
N THR A 3 73.87 -6.77 -11.24
CA THR A 3 72.73 -7.39 -10.58
C THR A 3 73.18 -8.73 -10.04
N VAL A 4 72.87 -9.06 -8.78
CA VAL A 4 72.82 -10.45 -8.31
C VAL A 4 71.60 -10.60 -7.41
N TYR A 5 70.70 -11.48 -7.83
CA TYR A 5 69.52 -11.95 -7.11
C TYR A 5 69.88 -13.09 -6.17
N LEU A 6 69.23 -13.16 -5.00
CA LEU A 6 68.99 -14.42 -4.27
C LEU A 6 67.68 -14.31 -3.47
N ILE A 7 66.74 -15.17 -3.85
CA ILE A 7 65.48 -15.60 -3.21
C ILE A 7 65.67 -17.12 -2.96
N PRO A 8 64.95 -17.86 -2.08
CA PRO A 8 63.97 -17.55 -1.01
C PRO A 8 64.38 -18.19 0.35
N VAL A 9 63.56 -18.06 1.41
CA VAL A 9 62.93 -19.19 2.13
C VAL A 9 61.83 -18.67 3.07
N PHE A 10 60.64 -19.24 2.87
CA PHE A 10 59.46 -19.37 3.75
C PHE A 10 59.69 -19.30 5.27
N ALA A 11 58.78 -18.64 6.01
CA ALA A 11 57.88 -19.30 6.97
C ALA A 11 57.08 -18.33 7.87
N LEU A 12 55.76 -18.59 7.90
CA LEU A 12 54.74 -18.38 8.94
C LEU A 12 54.48 -16.95 9.48
N LEU A 13 53.32 -16.36 9.18
CA LEU A 13 52.06 -16.50 9.95
C LEU A 13 52.22 -16.21 11.45
N LEU A 14 51.74 -15.03 11.86
CA LEU A 14 50.71 -14.91 12.90
C LEU A 14 50.06 -13.52 12.81
N CYS A 15 48.79 -13.55 12.39
CA CYS A 15 47.86 -12.44 12.44
C CYS A 15 47.48 -12.15 13.90
N THR A 16 47.60 -10.89 14.33
CA THR A 16 46.63 -10.29 15.27
C THR A 16 46.32 -8.89 14.80
N ALA A 17 45.47 -8.81 13.77
CA ALA A 17 44.76 -7.59 13.43
C ALA A 17 43.74 -7.32 14.55
N CYS A 18 43.95 -6.27 15.35
CA CYS A 18 42.85 -5.60 16.02
C CYS A 18 41.99 -4.94 14.94
N GLY A 19 40.97 -5.66 14.47
CA GLY A 19 39.92 -5.06 13.66
C GLY A 19 39.12 -4.08 14.52
N PRO A 20 38.73 -2.91 13.99
CA PRO A 20 37.75 -2.07 14.66
C PRO A 20 36.45 -2.87 14.77
N GLY A 21 35.99 -3.05 16.01
CA GLY A 21 34.71 -3.70 16.28
C GLY A 21 33.62 -2.99 15.50
N LYS A 22 32.96 -3.73 14.60
CA LYS A 22 31.71 -3.29 13.98
C LYS A 22 30.74 -2.92 15.12
N PRO A 23 30.12 -1.73 15.10
CA PRO A 23 28.94 -1.51 15.92
C PRO A 23 27.94 -2.58 15.49
N GLY A 24 27.58 -3.45 16.42
CA GLY A 24 26.51 -4.41 16.20
C GLY A 24 25.27 -3.64 15.81
N ASP A 25 24.62 -4.11 14.75
CA ASP A 25 23.22 -3.86 14.42
C ASP A 25 22.38 -4.21 15.65
N ALA A 26 22.30 -3.27 16.59
CA ALA A 26 21.15 -3.17 17.45
C ALA A 26 20.02 -2.69 16.53
N SER A 27 19.35 -3.66 15.90
CA SER A 27 17.95 -3.50 15.54
C SER A 27 17.24 -3.13 16.83
N ALA A 28 17.20 -1.82 17.09
CA ALA A 28 16.37 -1.24 18.11
C ALA A 28 14.97 -1.60 17.67
N ARG A 29 14.43 -2.67 18.27
CA ARG A 29 12.99 -2.87 18.31
C ARG A 29 12.45 -1.63 19.00
N SER A 30 12.07 -0.64 18.20
CA SER A 30 11.34 0.51 18.70
C SER A 30 10.10 -0.07 19.36
N ILE A 31 10.01 0.13 20.67
CA ILE A 31 8.75 -0.11 21.37
C ILE A 31 7.77 0.82 20.67
N PRO A 32 6.66 0.30 20.10
CA PRO A 32 5.67 1.15 19.46
C PRO A 32 5.28 2.24 20.45
N GLU A 33 5.28 3.49 19.97
CA GLU A 33 4.84 4.60 20.80
C GLU A 33 3.42 4.30 21.32
N PRO A 34 3.14 4.56 22.61
CA PRO A 34 1.95 4.04 23.29
C PRO A 34 0.61 4.52 22.68
N ASP A 35 0.65 5.50 21.80
CA ASP A 35 -0.46 6.16 21.11
C ASP A 35 -0.47 5.92 19.58
N ILE A 36 0.40 5.06 19.05
CA ILE A 36 0.56 4.87 17.59
C ILE A 36 -0.78 4.60 16.90
N VAL A 37 -1.62 3.71 17.45
CA VAL A 37 -2.91 3.34 16.84
C VAL A 37 -3.82 4.56 16.71
N GLU A 38 -4.01 5.33 17.79
CA GLU A 38 -4.88 6.50 17.78
C GLU A 38 -4.41 7.54 16.76
N ARG A 39 -3.11 7.79 16.67
CA ARG A 39 -2.56 8.73 15.67
C ARG A 39 -2.79 8.27 14.24
N LEU A 40 -2.61 6.99 13.93
CA LEU A 40 -2.83 6.46 12.58
C LEU A 40 -4.29 6.59 12.15
N HIS A 41 -5.22 6.38 13.08
CA HIS A 41 -6.65 6.62 12.86
C HIS A 41 -6.96 8.09 12.57
N VAL A 42 -6.42 9.00 13.39
CA VAL A 42 -6.57 10.45 13.19
C VAL A 42 -6.00 10.86 11.83
N GLN A 43 -4.79 10.42 11.49
CA GLN A 43 -4.14 10.74 10.22
C GLN A 43 -4.94 10.26 9.01
N LYS A 44 -5.49 9.04 9.06
CA LYS A 44 -6.40 8.53 8.00
C LYS A 44 -7.63 9.42 7.86
N LYS A 45 -8.28 9.74 8.99
CA LYS A 45 -9.47 10.58 9.02
C LYS A 45 -9.21 11.98 8.47
N GLU A 46 -8.07 12.58 8.79
CA GLU A 46 -7.67 13.89 8.25
C GLU A 46 -7.55 13.86 6.72
N ILE A 47 -6.93 12.83 6.14
CA ILE A 47 -6.86 12.67 4.68
C ILE A 47 -8.27 12.54 4.06
N GLU A 48 -9.15 11.75 4.69
CA GLU A 48 -10.52 11.54 4.21
C GLU A 48 -11.43 12.77 4.33
N GLU A 49 -11.28 13.54 5.41
CA GLU A 49 -12.01 14.78 5.61
C GLU A 49 -11.53 15.83 4.63
N ARG A 50 -10.22 15.98 4.47
CA ARG A 50 -9.62 16.89 3.51
C ARG A 50 -10.13 16.59 2.11
N PHE A 51 -10.19 15.32 1.68
CA PHE A 51 -10.76 14.88 0.39
C PHE A 51 -12.16 15.42 0.11
N ARG A 52 -13.00 15.59 1.14
CA ARG A 52 -14.37 16.10 0.98
C ARG A 52 -14.45 17.62 0.94
N SER A 53 -13.48 18.34 1.49
CA SER A 53 -13.56 19.78 1.73
C SER A 53 -12.64 20.63 0.85
N GLU A 54 -11.58 20.06 0.28
CA GLU A 54 -10.55 20.80 -0.45
C GLU A 54 -10.31 20.25 -1.87
N PRO A 55 -9.93 21.11 -2.84
CA PRO A 55 -9.52 20.64 -4.16
C PRO A 55 -8.15 19.95 -4.08
N PHE A 56 -8.08 18.66 -4.38
CA PHE A 56 -6.83 17.93 -4.54
C PHE A 56 -6.29 18.01 -5.96
N ARG A 57 -4.96 17.88 -6.05
CA ARG A 57 -4.33 17.42 -7.28
C ARG A 57 -4.52 15.91 -7.38
N ILE A 58 -5.47 15.52 -8.22
CA ILE A 58 -5.74 14.12 -8.53
C ILE A 58 -5.06 13.80 -9.86
N LEU A 59 -4.14 12.84 -9.85
CA LEU A 59 -3.60 12.24 -11.05
C LEU A 59 -4.39 10.96 -11.33
N LEU A 60 -5.10 10.95 -12.44
CA LEU A 60 -5.93 9.84 -12.85
C LEU A 60 -5.16 8.96 -13.86
N TYR A 61 -5.06 7.67 -13.60
CA TYR A 61 -4.48 6.71 -14.53
C TYR A 61 -5.49 5.62 -14.90
N THR A 62 -5.47 5.17 -16.15
CA THR A 62 -6.28 4.02 -16.58
C THR A 62 -5.42 2.95 -17.25
N LYS A 63 -5.77 1.69 -16.99
CA LYS A 63 -5.16 0.51 -17.61
C LYS A 63 -6.19 -0.18 -18.48
N THR A 64 -5.89 -0.30 -19.77
CA THR A 64 -6.77 -0.91 -20.79
C THR A 64 -6.20 -2.23 -21.30
N THR A 65 -7.03 -3.03 -21.98
CA THR A 65 -6.62 -4.30 -22.62
C THR A 65 -5.51 -4.07 -23.66
N ALA A 66 -5.59 -2.96 -24.39
CA ALA A 66 -4.73 -2.66 -25.53
C ALA A 66 -3.26 -2.43 -25.14
N TYR A 67 -3.02 -1.83 -23.96
CA TYR A 67 -1.67 -1.41 -23.57
C TYR A 67 -1.11 -2.17 -22.37
N GLY A 68 -1.96 -2.73 -21.50
CA GLY A 68 -1.53 -3.52 -20.34
C GLY A 68 -0.72 -2.76 -19.28
N ILE A 69 -0.52 -1.45 -19.44
CA ILE A 69 0.15 -0.54 -18.52
C ILE A 69 -0.76 0.67 -18.24
N PRO A 70 -0.78 1.21 -17.00
CA PRO A 70 -1.53 2.42 -16.71
C PRO A 70 -0.98 3.64 -17.45
N ARG A 71 -1.86 4.53 -17.91
CA ARG A 71 -1.53 5.81 -18.54
C ARG A 71 -2.27 6.95 -17.87
N LEU A 72 -1.59 8.08 -17.71
CA LEU A 72 -2.21 9.30 -17.22
C LEU A 72 -3.33 9.71 -18.17
N VAL A 73 -4.51 9.98 -17.62
CA VAL A 73 -5.67 10.48 -18.35
C VAL A 73 -5.59 12.00 -18.32
N THR A 74 -5.37 12.59 -19.49
CA THR A 74 -5.36 14.05 -19.69
C THR A 74 -6.65 14.56 -20.34
N ASP A 75 -7.37 13.67 -21.03
CA ASP A 75 -8.52 13.97 -21.87
C ASP A 75 -9.64 12.96 -21.58
N ASP A 76 -10.35 12.50 -22.61
CA ASP A 76 -11.46 11.56 -22.49
C ASP A 76 -11.04 10.21 -21.89
N PHE A 77 -11.97 9.60 -21.13
CA PHE A 77 -11.79 8.26 -20.61
C PHE A 77 -11.83 7.22 -21.75
N PRO A 78 -10.95 6.22 -21.72
CA PRO A 78 -11.04 5.12 -22.68
C PRO A 78 -12.31 4.30 -22.45
N GLU A 79 -12.93 3.85 -23.54
CA GLU A 79 -14.16 3.03 -23.48
C GLU A 79 -13.93 1.67 -22.78
N GLU A 80 -12.75 1.06 -22.98
CA GLU A 80 -12.39 -0.23 -22.39
C GLU A 80 -11.28 -0.09 -21.34
N MET A 81 -11.67 0.02 -20.08
CA MET A 81 -10.74 0.05 -18.93
C MET A 81 -10.94 -1.18 -18.03
N HIS A 82 -9.82 -1.73 -17.54
CA HIS A 82 -9.79 -2.82 -16.55
C HIS A 82 -9.45 -2.34 -15.16
N THR A 83 -8.74 -1.21 -15.06
CA THR A 83 -8.37 -0.64 -13.77
C THR A 83 -8.22 0.85 -13.91
N MET A 84 -8.83 1.58 -12.98
CA MET A 84 -8.62 3.01 -12.79
C MET A 84 -7.80 3.22 -11.52
N TYR A 85 -6.90 4.18 -11.53
CA TYR A 85 -6.12 4.58 -10.37
C TYR A 85 -6.30 6.08 -10.15
N GLU A 86 -6.62 6.47 -8.94
CA GLU A 86 -6.67 7.88 -8.55
C GLU A 86 -5.56 8.12 -7.53
N ILE A 87 -4.59 8.95 -7.90
CA ILE A 87 -3.49 9.29 -7.01
C ILE A 87 -3.67 10.72 -6.53
N LEU A 88 -3.80 10.88 -5.22
CA LEU A 88 -3.89 12.18 -4.58
C LEU A 88 -2.52 12.63 -4.13
N THR A 89 -2.24 13.91 -4.39
CA THR A 89 -1.05 14.57 -3.84
C THR A 89 -1.40 15.77 -3.00
N ASP A 90 -0.52 16.07 -2.06
CA ASP A 90 -0.48 17.37 -1.41
C ASP A 90 0.10 18.47 -2.33
N ASP A 91 0.23 19.67 -1.79
CA ASP A 91 0.73 20.85 -2.51
C ASP A 91 2.21 20.75 -2.89
N GLU A 92 2.97 19.90 -2.20
CA GLU A 92 4.37 19.59 -2.49
C GLU A 92 4.50 18.49 -3.56
N GLY A 93 3.40 17.87 -3.98
CA GLY A 93 3.37 16.78 -4.96
C GLY A 93 3.64 15.39 -4.37
N ARG A 94 3.72 15.27 -3.04
CA ARG A 94 3.88 13.99 -2.34
C ARG A 94 2.58 13.21 -2.44
N MET A 95 2.67 11.90 -2.70
CA MET A 95 1.49 11.03 -2.75
C MET A 95 1.01 10.76 -1.33
N ILE A 96 -0.23 11.15 -1.02
CA ILE A 96 -0.83 10.97 0.31
C ILE A 96 -1.87 9.85 0.31
N CYS A 97 -2.46 9.56 -0.85
CA CYS A 97 -3.44 8.50 -1.01
C CYS A 97 -3.40 7.98 -2.46
N ALA A 98 -3.66 6.68 -2.63
CA ALA A 98 -3.88 6.09 -3.94
C ALA A 98 -5.04 5.10 -3.89
N TRP A 99 -6.04 5.33 -4.75
CA TRP A 99 -7.11 4.37 -5.00
C TRP A 99 -6.81 3.55 -6.24
N GLU A 100 -7.11 2.26 -6.15
CA GLU A 100 -7.17 1.34 -7.27
C GLU A 100 -8.60 0.78 -7.38
N PHE A 101 -9.19 0.96 -8.55
CA PHE A 101 -10.54 0.49 -8.89
C PHE A 101 -10.44 -0.49 -10.06
N PRO A 102 -10.27 -1.79 -9.79
CA PRO A 102 -10.45 -2.81 -10.81
C PRO A 102 -11.87 -2.72 -11.37
N MET A 103 -11.99 -2.47 -12.67
CA MET A 103 -13.26 -2.47 -13.38
C MET A 103 -13.63 -3.92 -13.64
N ILE A 104 -14.80 -4.33 -13.16
CA ILE A 104 -15.22 -5.70 -13.30
C ILE A 104 -16.56 -5.75 -14.01
N SER A 105 -16.60 -6.59 -15.04
CA SER A 105 -17.56 -6.55 -16.14
C SER A 105 -19.00 -6.91 -15.77
N ALA A 106 -19.25 -7.25 -14.50
CA ALA A 106 -20.58 -7.49 -13.97
C ALA A 106 -20.88 -6.42 -12.93
N GLY A 107 -21.75 -5.45 -13.27
CA GLY A 107 -22.17 -4.35 -12.38
C GLY A 107 -22.94 -4.77 -11.10
N GLU A 108 -22.80 -6.03 -10.69
CA GLU A 108 -23.39 -6.60 -9.48
C GLU A 108 -22.50 -6.38 -8.23
N TRP A 109 -21.32 -5.80 -8.41
CA TRP A 109 -20.34 -5.63 -7.35
C TRP A 109 -19.28 -4.57 -7.70
N ASN A 110 -18.62 -4.05 -6.67
CA ASN A 110 -17.51 -3.11 -6.78
C ASN A 110 -16.41 -3.48 -5.76
N ILE A 111 -15.16 -3.20 -6.10
CA ILE A 111 -14.03 -3.34 -5.20
C ILE A 111 -13.08 -2.15 -5.40
N SER A 112 -12.58 -1.61 -4.29
CA SER A 112 -11.50 -0.64 -4.30
C SER A 112 -10.43 -1.03 -3.29
N TYR A 113 -9.19 -0.68 -3.62
CA TYR A 113 -8.03 -0.79 -2.74
C TYR A 113 -7.45 0.59 -2.55
N ILE A 114 -7.17 0.96 -1.31
CA ILE A 114 -6.82 2.32 -0.93
C ILE A 114 -5.57 2.25 -0.07
N HIS A 115 -4.49 2.90 -0.52
CA HIS A 115 -3.28 3.09 0.28
C HIS A 115 -3.25 4.51 0.79
N TYR A 116 -3.01 4.67 2.09
CA TYR A 116 -2.75 5.95 2.73
C TYR A 116 -1.28 6.02 3.09
N PHE A 117 -0.63 7.12 2.74
CA PHE A 117 0.80 7.30 2.87
C PHE A 117 1.14 8.42 3.87
N ASP A 118 2.18 8.20 4.67
CA ASP A 118 2.73 9.23 5.55
C ASP A 118 3.57 10.25 4.75
N GLU A 119 4.07 11.28 5.43
CA GLU A 119 4.89 12.32 4.79
C GLU A 119 6.20 11.78 4.18
N SER A 120 6.68 10.63 4.64
CA SER A 120 7.85 9.93 4.10
C SER A 120 7.50 9.00 2.95
N GLY A 121 6.21 8.83 2.64
CA GLY A 121 5.71 7.95 1.60
C GLY A 121 5.56 6.48 2.03
N HIS A 122 5.61 6.16 3.33
CA HIS A 122 5.31 4.81 3.80
C HIS A 122 3.81 4.60 3.92
N THR A 123 3.34 3.40 3.60
CA THR A 123 1.95 3.02 3.82
C THR A 123 1.69 2.84 5.31
N PHE A 124 0.85 3.70 5.88
CA PHE A 124 0.44 3.61 7.28
C PHE A 124 -0.96 3.02 7.45
N ALA A 125 -1.79 3.06 6.40
CA ALA A 125 -3.06 2.37 6.35
C ALA A 125 -3.35 1.81 4.95
N PHE A 126 -3.96 0.63 4.92
CA PHE A 126 -4.50 0.00 3.72
C PHE A 126 -5.97 -0.31 3.94
N GLU A 127 -6.83 0.13 3.03
CA GLU A 127 -8.26 -0.14 3.09
C GLU A 127 -8.73 -0.88 1.84
N ARG A 128 -9.52 -1.94 2.05
CA ARG A 128 -10.27 -2.62 1.00
C ARG A 128 -11.74 -2.37 1.23
N GLN A 129 -12.40 -1.73 0.26
CA GLN A 129 -13.85 -1.59 0.23
C GLN A 129 -14.42 -2.53 -0.82
N CYS A 130 -15.50 -3.22 -0.49
CA CYS A 130 -16.20 -4.09 -1.43
C CYS A 130 -17.70 -3.97 -1.25
N SER A 131 -18.43 -3.87 -2.35
CA SER A 131 -19.89 -4.00 -2.36
C SER A 131 -20.28 -5.15 -3.27
N PHE A 132 -21.26 -5.95 -2.85
CA PHE A 132 -21.68 -7.13 -3.60
C PHE A 132 -23.14 -7.49 -3.36
N LEU A 133 -23.79 -7.97 -4.43
CA LEU A 133 -25.11 -8.60 -4.39
C LEU A 133 -25.01 -10.11 -4.16
N ASN A 134 -26.16 -10.76 -3.96
CA ASN A 134 -26.28 -12.22 -3.83
C ASN A 134 -25.46 -12.82 -2.66
N SER A 135 -25.27 -12.03 -1.60
CA SER A 135 -24.48 -12.40 -0.41
C SER A 135 -25.19 -13.36 0.53
N ARG A 136 -26.48 -13.68 0.31
CA ARG A 136 -27.36 -14.51 1.17
C ARG A 136 -27.65 -13.96 2.58
N CYS A 137 -26.84 -13.04 3.10
CA CYS A 137 -27.03 -12.46 4.42
C CYS A 137 -27.91 -11.20 4.43
N THR A 138 -28.23 -10.63 3.26
CA THR A 138 -29.17 -9.51 3.11
C THR A 138 -29.88 -9.60 1.75
N PRO A 139 -31.14 -9.14 1.64
CA PRO A 139 -31.85 -9.09 0.34
C PRO A 139 -31.25 -8.08 -0.65
N GLY A 140 -30.41 -7.15 -0.19
CA GLY A 140 -29.82 -6.10 -1.01
C GLY A 140 -28.31 -6.20 -1.15
N VAL A 141 -27.68 -5.03 -1.32
CA VAL A 141 -26.21 -4.90 -1.35
C VAL A 141 -25.65 -5.09 0.05
N ALA A 142 -24.65 -5.96 0.18
CA ALA A 142 -23.75 -5.99 1.32
C ALA A 142 -22.53 -5.11 1.02
N ARG A 143 -22.03 -4.38 2.02
CA ARG A 143 -20.82 -3.56 1.95
C ARG A 143 -19.86 -4.03 3.02
N GLU A 144 -18.63 -4.30 2.61
CA GLU A 144 -17.53 -4.70 3.47
C GLU A 144 -16.41 -3.66 3.38
N VAL A 145 -15.94 -3.19 4.53
CA VAL A 145 -14.73 -2.37 4.64
C VAL A 145 -13.76 -3.09 5.57
N ARG A 146 -12.52 -3.23 5.13
CA ARG A 146 -11.42 -3.75 5.95
C ARG A 146 -10.28 -2.76 5.91
N THR A 147 -9.81 -2.35 7.07
CA THR A 147 -8.71 -1.40 7.19
C THR A 147 -7.62 -2.02 8.02
N GLU A 148 -6.39 -1.99 7.53
CA GLU A 148 -5.20 -2.48 8.21
C GLU A 148 -4.26 -1.30 8.44
N PHE A 149 -3.78 -1.14 9.67
CA PHE A 149 -2.87 -0.05 10.05
C PHE A 149 -1.48 -0.60 10.33
N PHE A 150 -0.44 0.11 9.86
CA PHE A 150 0.94 -0.33 9.90
C PHE A 150 1.83 0.67 10.64
N ASN A 151 2.83 0.16 11.34
CA ASN A 151 3.93 0.99 11.84
C ASN A 151 4.95 1.32 10.74
N GLY A 152 5.95 2.15 11.05
CA GLY A 152 7.01 2.53 10.10
C GLY A 152 7.93 1.39 9.63
N SER A 153 7.80 0.18 10.17
CA SER A 153 8.45 -1.04 9.66
C SER A 153 7.50 -1.92 8.83
N PHE A 154 6.37 -1.37 8.43
CA PHE A 154 5.30 -2.05 7.69
C PHE A 154 4.74 -3.30 8.40
N GLN A 155 4.75 -3.29 9.73
CA GLN A 155 4.11 -4.34 10.54
C GLN A 155 2.71 -3.88 10.92
N MET A 156 1.71 -4.74 10.70
CA MET A 156 0.33 -4.45 11.09
C MET A 156 0.23 -4.31 12.61
N VAL A 157 -0.26 -3.16 13.07
CA VAL A 157 -0.45 -2.84 14.51
C VAL A 157 -1.91 -2.82 14.91
N ASP A 158 -2.83 -2.60 13.96
CA ASP A 158 -4.26 -2.59 14.21
C ASP A 158 -5.04 -2.96 12.94
N ARG A 159 -6.32 -3.33 13.11
CA ARG A 159 -7.24 -3.58 12.01
C ARG A 159 -8.69 -3.28 12.38
N GLU A 160 -9.43 -2.77 11.41
CA GLU A 160 -10.87 -2.53 11.50
C GLU A 160 -11.63 -3.39 10.48
N TYR A 161 -12.86 -3.74 10.84
CA TYR A 161 -13.74 -4.53 10.01
C TYR A 161 -15.18 -4.04 10.14
N GLU A 162 -15.78 -3.66 9.02
CA GLU A 162 -17.19 -3.32 8.92
C GLU A 162 -17.86 -4.18 7.85
N LEU A 163 -19.05 -4.70 8.16
CA LEU A 163 -19.90 -5.41 7.23
C LEU A 163 -21.36 -5.02 7.48
N VAL A 164 -21.97 -4.34 6.53
CA VAL A 164 -23.31 -3.76 6.68
C VAL A 164 -24.17 -3.97 5.43
N ASP A 165 -25.49 -3.88 5.60
CA ASP A 165 -26.44 -3.81 4.48
C ASP A 165 -26.59 -2.38 3.92
N ALA A 166 -27.45 -2.23 2.91
CA ALA A 166 -27.76 -0.94 2.28
C ALA A 166 -28.43 0.08 3.22
N GLN A 167 -28.89 -0.32 4.41
CA GLN A 167 -29.45 0.53 5.46
C GLN A 167 -28.46 0.75 6.63
N ASN A 168 -27.18 0.39 6.43
CA ASN A 168 -26.12 0.44 7.45
C ASN A 168 -26.40 -0.45 8.67
N LYS A 169 -27.19 -1.52 8.52
CA LYS A 169 -27.35 -2.50 9.59
C LYS A 169 -26.21 -3.50 9.55
N PRO A 170 -25.57 -3.82 10.70
CA PRO A 170 -24.52 -4.81 10.77
C PRO A 170 -24.98 -6.19 10.28
N LEU A 171 -24.12 -6.87 9.52
CA LEU A 171 -24.33 -8.23 9.04
C LEU A 171 -23.33 -9.19 9.69
N GLN A 172 -23.74 -10.45 9.87
CA GLN A 172 -22.87 -11.48 10.38
C GLN A 172 -22.07 -12.12 9.25
N LYS A 173 -20.74 -12.05 9.35
CA LYS A 173 -19.83 -12.58 8.33
C LYS A 173 -20.08 -14.06 8.01
N GLY A 174 -20.38 -14.88 9.01
CA GLY A 174 -20.64 -16.31 8.85
C GLY A 174 -21.88 -16.64 8.02
N ASP A 175 -22.83 -15.70 7.92
CA ASP A 175 -24.06 -15.86 7.16
C ASP A 175 -23.91 -15.37 5.71
N CYS A 176 -22.81 -14.68 5.40
CA CYS A 176 -22.55 -14.09 4.10
C CYS A 176 -21.74 -15.02 3.19
N VAL A 177 -22.15 -15.10 1.93
CA VAL A 177 -21.32 -15.60 0.84
C VAL A 177 -20.56 -14.42 0.25
N PHE A 178 -19.23 -14.55 0.20
CA PHE A 178 -18.34 -13.56 -0.41
C PHE A 178 -18.01 -14.01 -1.82
N PRO A 179 -18.68 -13.46 -2.86
CA PRO A 179 -18.42 -13.87 -4.24
C PRO A 179 -16.99 -13.54 -4.67
N PHE A 180 -16.35 -12.54 -4.03
CA PHE A 180 -14.99 -12.12 -4.33
C PHE A 180 -14.16 -11.93 -3.07
N ASN A 181 -13.14 -12.79 -2.93
CA ASN A 181 -12.12 -12.70 -1.89
C ASN A 181 -10.73 -12.79 -2.54
N PHE A 182 -10.46 -11.87 -3.48
CA PHE A 182 -9.15 -11.77 -4.10
C PHE A 182 -8.11 -11.40 -3.05
N ILE A 183 -6.97 -12.10 -3.09
CA ILE A 183 -5.82 -11.74 -2.28
C ILE A 183 -5.20 -10.51 -2.93
N TYR A 184 -5.17 -9.41 -2.19
CA TYR A 184 -4.45 -8.20 -2.56
C TYR A 184 -3.29 -8.03 -1.58
N GLN A 185 -2.10 -7.75 -2.11
CA GLN A 185 -0.92 -7.51 -1.29
C GLN A 185 -0.67 -6.00 -1.21
N ALA A 186 -0.84 -5.43 -0.03
CA ALA A 186 -0.51 -4.04 0.20
C ALA A 186 1.00 -3.79 -0.03
N SER A 187 1.34 -2.64 -0.62
CA SER A 187 2.71 -2.19 -0.81
C SER A 187 3.19 -1.45 0.44
N SER A 188 4.48 -1.52 0.78
CA SER A 188 5.01 -0.87 1.99
C SER A 188 5.13 0.65 1.89
N ASP A 189 5.24 1.15 0.66
CA ASP A 189 5.48 2.55 0.37
C ASP A 189 5.03 2.94 -1.04
N THR A 190 5.08 4.23 -1.30
CA THR A 190 4.75 4.85 -2.59
C THR A 190 5.55 4.26 -3.75
N GLY A 191 6.83 3.93 -3.55
CA GLY A 191 7.71 3.39 -4.58
C GLY A 191 7.34 1.95 -4.96
N GLU A 192 7.07 1.11 -3.96
CA GLU A 192 6.55 -0.24 -4.16
C GLU A 192 5.17 -0.22 -4.84
N TYR A 193 4.27 0.67 -4.42
CA TYR A 193 2.94 0.81 -5.02
C TYR A 193 3.02 1.14 -6.52
N LEU A 194 3.81 2.16 -6.87
CA LEU A 194 3.99 2.58 -8.26
C LEU A 194 4.64 1.45 -9.10
N LYS A 195 5.62 0.75 -8.54
CA LYS A 195 6.29 -0.39 -9.20
C LYS A 195 5.35 -1.57 -9.41
N ALA A 196 4.60 -1.97 -8.39
CA ALA A 196 3.64 -3.08 -8.45
C ALA A 196 2.57 -2.83 -9.52
N ASN A 197 2.07 -1.59 -9.59
CA ASN A 197 1.05 -1.19 -10.53
C ASN A 197 1.58 -0.74 -11.89
N LYS A 198 2.91 -0.67 -12.08
CA LYS A 198 3.59 -0.17 -13.28
C LYS A 198 3.18 1.25 -13.66
N ILE A 199 2.86 2.08 -12.67
CA ILE A 199 2.53 3.49 -12.85
C ILE A 199 3.84 4.27 -13.00
N ARG A 200 3.93 5.08 -14.05
CA ARG A 200 5.05 6.00 -14.27
C ARG A 200 4.61 7.41 -13.94
N ARG A 201 5.30 8.04 -13.00
CA ARG A 201 5.22 9.46 -12.70
C ARG A 201 6.32 10.22 -13.43
#